data_AF-A0A0P8A0L5-F1
#
_entry.id   AF-A0A0P8A0L5-F1
#
_cell.length_a   1.000
_cell.length_b   1.000
_cell.length_c   1.000
_cell.angle_alpha   90.00
_cell.angle_beta   90.00
_cell.angle_gamma   90.00
#
_symmetry.space_group_name_H-M   'P 1'
#
loop_
_entity.id
_entity.type
_entity.pdbx_description
1 polymer ?
#
loop_
_entity_poly.entity_id
_entity_poly.type
_entity_poly.pdbx_seq_one_letter_code
_entity_poly.pdbx_strand_id
1 'polypeptide(L)'
;MPINLVDVAKYYSGFIYQTQALQRLQQQIEASNPALLADDSDFVRLWRNQTTVQNDFLISAEGIGPARVGNTYGQIKQALGSEYTYSEVNPFMVDLSAIAVLREGISGFFPGRAIAFYLTYPESTELTDSTPINLIITANPKYQTLEGTGPGTLLSEAVRDYGKALLSVNFENESREFVQFARQPSGLTFRAEALTHSFAGDYSVPDATRNDSLNQTPAFFENASISQVWVQKR
;
A
#
# COMPACT_ATOMS: atom_id res chain seq x y z
N MET A 1 -5.18 -12.37 36.05
CA MET A 1 -5.47 -11.65 34.79
C MET A 1 -4.57 -12.25 33.72
N PRO A 2 -5.11 -12.83 32.63
CA PRO A 2 -4.29 -13.40 31.57
C PRO A 2 -3.54 -12.27 30.84
N ILE A 3 -2.27 -12.52 30.50
CA ILE A 3 -1.47 -11.63 29.67
C ILE A 3 -1.93 -11.79 28.21
N ASN A 4 -2.22 -10.68 27.54
CA ASN A 4 -2.51 -10.67 26.11
C ASN A 4 -1.23 -10.37 25.32
N LEU A 5 -0.79 -11.32 24.49
CA LEU A 5 0.46 -11.19 23.73
C LEU A 5 0.42 -10.06 22.70
N VAL A 6 -0.76 -9.73 22.16
CA VAL A 6 -0.93 -8.59 21.24
C VAL A 6 -0.64 -7.28 21.96
N ASP A 7 -1.13 -7.14 23.19
CA ASP A 7 -0.91 -5.93 23.99
C ASP A 7 0.55 -5.81 24.43
N VAL A 8 1.21 -6.93 24.74
CA VAL A 8 2.66 -6.96 25.02
C VAL A 8 3.47 -6.52 23.80
N ALA A 9 3.15 -7.04 22.61
CA ALA A 9 3.84 -6.67 21.37
C ALA A 9 3.66 -5.18 21.05
N LYS A 10 2.43 -4.65 21.21
CA LYS A 10 2.13 -3.22 21.03
C LYS A 10 2.88 -2.35 22.05
N TYR A 11 2.87 -2.76 23.32
CA TYR A 11 3.48 -1.98 24.39
C TYR A 11 5.00 -1.85 24.23
N TYR A 12 5.69 -2.93 23.88
CA TYR A 12 7.15 -2.90 23.72
C TYR A 12 7.62 -2.44 22.33
N SER A 13 6.71 -2.19 21.40
CA SER A 13 7.06 -1.75 20.04
C SER A 13 7.88 -0.45 20.05
N GLY A 14 9.07 -0.47 19.46
CA GLY A 14 9.93 0.72 19.33
C GLY A 14 10.73 1.08 20.59
N PHE A 15 10.63 0.32 21.67
CA PHE A 15 11.46 0.51 22.87
C PHE A 15 12.78 -0.26 22.78
N ILE A 16 13.85 0.28 23.40
CA ILE A 16 15.17 -0.36 23.44
C ILE A 16 15.18 -1.76 24.09
N TYR A 17 14.14 -2.08 24.88
CA TYR A 17 13.99 -3.36 25.58
C TYR A 17 13.10 -4.36 24.84
N GLN A 18 12.58 -4.02 23.65
CA GLN A 18 11.69 -4.89 22.87
C GLN A 18 12.30 -6.28 22.67
N THR A 19 13.57 -6.32 22.24
CA THR A 19 14.31 -7.57 22.02
C THR A 19 14.41 -8.41 23.29
N GLN A 20 14.71 -7.78 24.44
CA GLN A 20 14.84 -8.50 25.72
C GLN A 20 13.50 -9.05 26.19
N ALA A 21 12.42 -8.29 26.02
CA ALA A 21 11.06 -8.73 26.36
C ALA A 21 10.63 -9.93 25.50
N LEU A 22 10.88 -9.88 24.19
CA LEU A 22 10.56 -10.97 23.26
C LEU A 22 11.41 -12.21 23.51
N GLN A 23 12.72 -12.06 23.77
CA GLN A 23 13.59 -13.18 24.14
C GLN A 23 13.11 -13.87 25.41
N ARG A 24 12.70 -13.09 26.42
CA ARG A 24 12.18 -13.66 27.66
C ARG A 24 10.86 -14.39 27.44
N LEU A 25 9.97 -13.86 26.60
CA LEU A 25 8.74 -14.55 26.22
C LEU A 25 9.04 -15.87 25.49
N GLN A 26 9.96 -15.85 24.51
CA GLN A 26 10.37 -17.06 23.79
C GLN A 26 10.90 -18.12 24.76
N GLN A 27 11.80 -17.77 25.67
CA GLN A 27 12.33 -18.70 26.67
C GLN A 27 11.24 -19.34 27.54
N GLN A 28 10.19 -18.58 27.91
CA GLN A 28 9.07 -19.12 28.68
C GLN A 28 8.23 -20.09 27.84
N ILE A 29 8.04 -19.82 26.55
CA ILE A 29 7.32 -20.73 25.64
C ILE A 29 8.16 -22.00 25.41
N GLU A 30 9.46 -21.88 25.16
CA GLU A 30 10.36 -23.03 25.01
C GLU A 30 10.36 -23.93 26.25
N ALA A 31 10.33 -23.35 27.45
CA ALA A 31 10.32 -24.09 28.69
C ALA A 31 8.98 -24.79 28.98
N SER A 32 7.86 -24.20 28.57
CA SER A 32 6.51 -24.68 28.92
C SER A 32 5.84 -25.50 27.83
N ASN A 33 6.08 -25.16 26.56
CA ASN A 33 5.49 -25.82 25.40
C ASN A 33 6.39 -25.66 24.16
N PRO A 34 7.54 -26.38 24.11
CA PRO A 34 8.49 -26.25 23.01
C PRO A 34 7.90 -26.66 21.64
N ALA A 35 6.87 -27.53 21.63
CA ALA A 35 6.21 -27.95 20.41
C ALA A 35 5.51 -26.81 19.66
N LEU A 36 5.15 -25.71 20.33
CA LEU A 36 4.60 -24.52 19.65
C LEU A 36 5.64 -23.81 18.77
N LEU A 37 6.93 -23.90 19.10
CA LEU A 37 8.01 -23.26 18.36
C LEU A 37 8.74 -24.22 17.41
N ALA A 38 8.34 -25.49 17.37
CA ALA A 38 8.87 -26.47 16.42
C ALA A 38 8.57 -26.04 14.97
N ASP A 39 9.49 -26.34 14.05
CA ASP A 39 9.38 -25.92 12.65
C ASP A 39 8.12 -26.40 11.94
N ASP A 40 7.57 -27.52 12.39
CA ASP A 40 6.38 -28.17 11.84
C ASP A 40 5.10 -27.87 12.62
N SER A 41 5.16 -27.02 13.66
CA SER A 41 4.00 -26.66 14.47
C SER A 41 2.97 -25.85 13.67
N ASP A 42 1.69 -25.97 14.03
CA ASP A 42 0.64 -25.17 13.40
C ASP A 42 0.85 -23.66 13.62
N PHE A 43 1.42 -23.27 14.76
CA PHE A 43 1.77 -21.88 15.03
C PHE A 43 2.84 -21.36 14.06
N VAL A 44 3.93 -22.10 13.87
CA VAL A 44 5.00 -21.73 12.94
C VAL A 44 4.53 -21.79 11.49
N ARG A 45 3.69 -22.77 11.13
CA ARG A 45 3.05 -22.85 9.81
C ARG A 45 2.14 -21.65 9.55
N LEU A 46 1.28 -21.27 10.49
CA LEU A 46 0.42 -20.10 10.35
C LEU A 46 1.27 -18.83 10.23
N TRP A 47 2.28 -18.67 11.08
CA TRP A 47 3.21 -17.53 11.02
C TRP A 47 3.95 -17.43 9.67
N ARG A 48 4.48 -18.56 9.16
CA ARG A 48 5.18 -18.61 7.87
C ARG A 48 4.23 -18.48 6.67
N ASN A 49 3.02 -19.03 6.77
CA ASN A 49 2.00 -18.92 5.72
C ASN A 49 1.37 -17.52 5.67
N GLN A 50 1.44 -16.73 6.75
CA GLN A 50 1.18 -15.30 6.65
C GLN A 50 2.16 -14.65 5.65
N THR A 51 3.43 -15.06 5.59
CA THR A 51 4.39 -14.47 4.65
C THR A 51 4.01 -14.67 3.17
N THR A 52 3.42 -15.82 2.82
CA THR A 52 3.02 -16.11 1.43
C THR A 52 1.68 -15.46 1.05
N VAL A 53 0.69 -15.49 1.94
CA VAL A 53 -0.64 -14.86 1.70
C VAL A 53 -0.58 -13.33 1.84
N GLN A 54 0.26 -12.82 2.75
CA GLN A 54 0.52 -11.39 2.88
C GLN A 54 1.24 -10.87 1.65
N ASN A 55 2.20 -11.62 1.08
CA ASN A 55 2.89 -11.20 -0.15
C ASN A 55 1.98 -10.94 -1.35
N ASP A 56 0.88 -11.69 -1.50
CA ASP A 56 -0.05 -11.53 -2.63
C ASP A 56 -0.80 -10.19 -2.62
N PHE A 57 -0.97 -9.61 -1.44
CA PHE A 57 -1.66 -8.35 -1.20
C PHE A 57 -0.76 -7.28 -0.58
N LEU A 58 0.54 -7.54 -0.46
CA LEU A 58 1.49 -6.60 0.13
C LEU A 58 1.80 -5.49 -0.86
N ILE A 59 1.80 -4.26 -0.35
CA ILE A 59 2.40 -3.10 -1.00
C ILE A 59 3.76 -2.87 -0.35
N SER A 60 4.82 -2.81 -1.15
CA SER A 60 6.16 -2.45 -0.71
C SER A 60 6.77 -1.40 -1.64
N ALA A 61 7.92 -0.86 -1.26
CA ALA A 61 8.68 0.08 -2.10
C ALA A 61 9.07 -0.50 -3.47
N GLU A 62 9.14 -1.83 -3.55
CA GLU A 62 9.58 -2.58 -4.73
C GLU A 62 8.41 -3.09 -5.57
N GLY A 63 7.18 -3.10 -5.06
CA GLY A 63 6.05 -3.60 -5.85
C GLY A 63 4.71 -3.73 -5.12
N ILE A 64 3.76 -4.35 -5.83
CA ILE A 64 2.42 -4.68 -5.34
C ILE A 64 2.17 -6.15 -5.62
N GLY A 65 1.83 -6.92 -4.59
CA GLY A 65 1.63 -8.35 -4.73
C GLY A 65 2.93 -9.04 -5.21
N PRO A 66 2.85 -9.93 -6.22
CA PRO A 66 4.02 -10.49 -6.92
C PRO A 66 4.66 -9.53 -7.94
N ALA A 67 3.97 -8.46 -8.36
CA ALA A 67 4.50 -7.54 -9.37
C ALA A 67 5.59 -6.64 -8.77
N ARG A 68 6.66 -6.37 -9.51
CA ARG A 68 7.80 -5.56 -9.07
C ARG A 68 8.10 -4.45 -10.07
N VAL A 69 8.37 -3.24 -9.58
CA VAL A 69 8.83 -2.13 -10.42
C VAL A 69 10.23 -2.42 -10.96
N GLY A 70 10.49 -2.00 -12.19
CA GLY A 70 11.74 -2.27 -12.90
C GLY A 70 11.78 -3.63 -13.63
N ASN A 71 10.82 -4.53 -13.39
CA ASN A 71 10.63 -5.71 -14.21
C ASN A 71 9.96 -5.35 -15.54
N THR A 72 10.13 -6.21 -16.55
CA THR A 72 9.39 -6.09 -17.81
C THR A 72 7.98 -6.64 -17.66
N TYR A 73 7.09 -6.27 -18.59
CA TYR A 73 5.73 -6.81 -18.64
C TYR A 73 5.72 -8.34 -18.71
N GLY A 74 6.60 -8.96 -19.51
CA GLY A 74 6.75 -10.41 -19.59
C GLY A 74 7.14 -11.06 -18.26
N GLN A 75 8.10 -10.46 -17.55
CA GLN A 75 8.53 -10.95 -16.23
C GLN A 75 7.41 -10.85 -15.19
N ILE A 76 6.64 -9.77 -15.21
CA ILE A 76 5.49 -9.59 -14.31
C ILE A 76 4.40 -10.62 -14.61
N LYS A 77 4.06 -10.85 -15.89
CA LYS A 77 3.11 -11.91 -16.28
C LYS A 77 3.54 -13.28 -15.76
N GLN A 78 4.83 -13.60 -15.88
CA GLN A 78 5.37 -14.87 -15.38
C GLN A 78 5.25 -15.00 -13.86
N ALA A 79 5.50 -13.91 -13.11
CA ALA A 79 5.40 -13.90 -11.66
C ALA A 79 3.95 -14.01 -11.15
N LEU A 80 3.00 -13.41 -11.87
CA LEU A 80 1.57 -13.44 -11.53
C LEU A 80 0.91 -14.78 -11.87
N GLY A 81 1.36 -15.46 -12.93
CA GLY A 81 0.78 -16.74 -13.33
C GLY A 81 -0.62 -16.62 -13.91
N SER A 82 -1.34 -17.75 -13.97
CA SER A 82 -2.60 -17.89 -14.73
C SER A 82 -3.85 -17.43 -13.99
N GLU A 83 -3.75 -17.07 -12.71
CA GLU A 83 -4.90 -16.56 -11.94
C GLU A 83 -5.25 -15.09 -12.26
N TYR A 84 -4.34 -14.38 -12.92
CA TYR A 84 -4.52 -13.00 -13.34
C TYR A 84 -4.85 -12.90 -14.82
N THR A 85 -5.64 -11.89 -15.15
CA THR A 85 -5.93 -11.50 -16.54
C THR A 85 -5.63 -10.03 -16.76
N TYR A 86 -5.48 -9.64 -18.03
CA TYR A 86 -4.90 -8.37 -18.42
C TYR A 86 -5.84 -7.68 -19.40
N SER A 87 -6.15 -6.41 -19.14
CA SER A 87 -6.91 -5.56 -20.05
C SER A 87 -6.15 -4.27 -20.27
N GLU A 88 -5.93 -3.89 -21.52
CA GLU A 88 -5.35 -2.59 -21.84
C GLU A 88 -6.33 -1.46 -21.50
N VAL A 89 -5.77 -0.36 -21.01
CA VAL A 89 -6.46 0.89 -20.67
C VAL A 89 -5.65 2.02 -21.29
N ASN A 90 -6.15 2.54 -22.41
CA ASN A 90 -5.49 3.57 -23.19
C ASN A 90 -6.51 4.61 -23.69
N PRO A 91 -6.36 5.90 -23.36
CA PRO A 91 -5.37 6.46 -22.42
C PRO A 91 -5.71 6.11 -20.96
N PHE A 92 -4.72 6.16 -20.05
CA PHE A 92 -4.95 5.98 -18.61
C PHE A 92 -4.81 7.27 -17.82
N MET A 93 -3.69 7.98 -18.00
CA MET A 93 -3.46 9.34 -17.51
C MET A 93 -2.57 10.10 -18.49
N VAL A 94 -2.37 11.41 -18.31
CA VAL A 94 -1.48 12.19 -19.18
C VAL A 94 -0.14 11.46 -19.36
N ASP A 95 0.23 11.25 -20.62
CA ASP A 95 1.45 10.59 -21.11
C ASP A 95 1.60 9.09 -20.76
N LEU A 96 0.59 8.46 -20.14
CA LEU A 96 0.65 7.06 -19.71
C LEU A 96 -0.58 6.25 -20.15
N SER A 97 -0.26 5.07 -20.70
CA SER A 97 -1.20 3.96 -20.83
C SER A 97 -1.01 2.98 -19.68
N ALA A 98 -1.97 2.09 -19.50
CA ALA A 98 -1.89 1.06 -18.47
C ALA A 98 -2.46 -0.28 -18.90
N ILE A 99 -2.01 -1.32 -18.20
CA ILE A 99 -2.66 -2.63 -18.19
C ILE A 99 -3.35 -2.79 -16.84
N ALA A 100 -4.67 -2.87 -16.86
CA ALA A 100 -5.44 -3.33 -15.70
C ALA A 100 -5.17 -4.82 -15.49
N VAL A 101 -4.62 -5.16 -14.33
CA VAL A 101 -4.41 -6.53 -13.89
C VAL A 101 -5.59 -6.93 -13.04
N LEU A 102 -6.34 -7.93 -13.49
CA LEU A 102 -7.57 -8.40 -12.86
C LEU A 102 -7.35 -9.77 -12.22
N ARG A 103 -7.82 -9.94 -10.98
CA ARG A 103 -7.88 -11.22 -10.26
C ARG A 103 -9.34 -11.56 -9.97
N GLU A 104 -9.67 -12.84 -9.81
CA GLU A 104 -10.99 -13.21 -9.31
C GLU A 104 -11.27 -12.51 -7.97
N GLY A 105 -12.45 -11.91 -7.88
CA GLY A 105 -12.84 -11.12 -6.73
C GLY A 105 -14.07 -10.27 -6.99
N ILE A 106 -14.63 -9.74 -5.92
CA ILE A 106 -15.77 -8.82 -5.97
C ILE A 106 -15.23 -7.43 -6.30
N SER A 107 -15.47 -6.93 -7.51
CA SER A 107 -15.41 -5.49 -7.75
C SER A 107 -16.64 -4.87 -7.09
N GLY A 108 -16.50 -3.72 -6.43
CA GLY A 108 -17.52 -3.13 -5.55
C GLY A 108 -18.91 -2.88 -6.15
N PHE A 109 -19.13 -3.16 -7.44
CA PHE A 109 -20.42 -3.06 -8.10
C PHE A 109 -20.80 -4.24 -9.02
N PHE A 110 -19.88 -5.16 -9.38
CA PHE A 110 -20.18 -6.31 -10.24
C PHE A 110 -19.41 -7.58 -9.82
N PRO A 111 -20.06 -8.76 -9.72
CA PRO A 111 -19.36 -10.03 -9.62
C PRO A 111 -18.67 -10.37 -10.94
N GLY A 112 -17.42 -10.85 -10.88
CA GLY A 112 -16.71 -11.33 -12.07
C GLY A 112 -15.19 -11.26 -11.93
N ARG A 113 -14.62 -10.06 -11.88
CA ARG A 113 -13.19 -9.81 -11.61
C ARG A 113 -13.00 -8.42 -11.00
N ALA A 114 -12.08 -8.28 -10.06
CA ALA A 114 -11.69 -6.99 -9.49
C ALA A 114 -10.33 -6.57 -10.04
N ILE A 115 -10.15 -5.27 -10.29
CA ILE A 115 -8.84 -4.73 -10.62
C ILE A 115 -7.96 -4.85 -9.38
N ALA A 116 -6.88 -5.60 -9.48
CA ALA A 116 -5.87 -5.72 -8.44
C ALA A 116 -4.99 -4.47 -8.43
N PHE A 117 -4.42 -4.13 -9.58
CA PHE A 117 -3.57 -2.97 -9.79
C PHE A 117 -3.43 -2.69 -11.30
N TYR A 118 -2.80 -1.57 -11.62
CA TYR A 118 -2.46 -1.14 -12.97
C TYR A 118 -0.95 -1.17 -13.15
N LEU A 119 -0.48 -1.72 -14.27
CA LEU A 119 0.90 -1.61 -14.74
C LEU A 119 0.96 -0.48 -15.76
N THR A 120 1.71 0.58 -15.49
CA THR A 120 1.76 1.75 -16.39
C THR A 120 2.99 1.73 -17.30
N TYR A 121 2.84 2.30 -18.48
CA TYR A 121 3.89 2.48 -19.48
C TYR A 121 3.62 3.76 -20.30
N PRO A 122 4.65 4.38 -20.92
CA PRO A 122 4.45 5.58 -21.72
C PRO A 122 3.48 5.35 -22.87
N GLU A 123 2.52 6.25 -23.07
CA GLU A 123 1.47 6.12 -24.09
C GLU A 123 2.04 5.93 -25.51
N SER A 124 3.19 6.54 -25.80
CA SER A 124 3.89 6.44 -27.08
C SER A 124 4.62 5.10 -27.31
N THR A 125 4.50 4.13 -26.39
CA THR A 125 5.23 2.86 -26.43
C THR A 125 4.31 1.72 -26.83
N GLU A 126 4.71 0.93 -27.83
CA GLU A 126 4.06 -0.34 -28.13
C GLU A 126 4.33 -1.34 -27.00
N LEU A 127 3.27 -1.85 -26.37
CA LEU A 127 3.42 -2.79 -25.26
C LEU A 127 3.90 -4.15 -25.76
N THR A 128 5.05 -4.57 -25.26
CA THR A 128 5.68 -5.86 -25.52
C THR A 128 6.18 -6.50 -24.22
N ASP A 129 6.54 -7.78 -24.26
CA ASP A 129 7.04 -8.50 -23.08
C ASP A 129 8.38 -7.96 -22.54
N SER A 130 9.11 -7.17 -23.35
CA SER A 130 10.33 -6.47 -22.94
C SER A 130 10.07 -5.05 -22.40
N THR A 131 8.83 -4.57 -22.45
CA THR A 131 8.48 -3.21 -21.99
C THR A 131 8.69 -3.10 -20.47
N PRO A 132 9.52 -2.15 -19.99
CA PRO A 132 9.76 -1.98 -18.56
C PRO A 132 8.54 -1.35 -17.88
N ILE A 133 8.17 -1.88 -16.71
CA ILE A 133 7.13 -1.29 -15.86
C ILE A 133 7.78 -0.57 -14.70
N ASN A 134 7.67 0.76 -14.70
CA ASN A 134 8.32 1.62 -13.68
C ASN A 134 7.35 2.20 -12.66
N LEU A 135 6.05 2.08 -12.89
CA LEU A 135 5.01 2.55 -11.99
C LEU A 135 3.84 1.55 -11.96
N ILE A 136 3.50 1.11 -10.75
CA ILE A 136 2.38 0.22 -10.46
C ILE A 136 1.43 0.95 -9.52
N ILE A 137 0.13 0.94 -9.82
CA ILE A 137 -0.88 1.70 -9.06
C ILE A 137 -1.97 0.76 -8.58
N THR A 138 -2.37 0.85 -7.31
CA THR A 138 -3.56 0.16 -6.81
C THR A 138 -4.52 1.12 -6.09
N ALA A 139 -5.81 0.89 -6.32
CA ALA A 139 -6.93 1.46 -5.55
C ALA A 139 -7.71 0.36 -4.82
N ASN A 140 -7.19 -0.88 -4.83
CA ASN A 140 -7.90 -2.04 -4.30
C ASN A 140 -7.64 -2.14 -2.78
N PRO A 141 -8.69 -2.06 -1.94
CA PRO A 141 -8.53 -2.01 -0.48
C PRO A 141 -8.03 -3.32 0.13
N LYS A 142 -7.96 -4.42 -0.65
CA LYS A 142 -7.30 -5.64 -0.21
C LYS A 142 -5.80 -5.49 -0.07
N TYR A 143 -5.20 -4.56 -0.82
CA TYR A 143 -3.75 -4.38 -0.84
C TYR A 143 -3.31 -3.37 0.23
N GLN A 144 -2.35 -3.76 1.05
CA GLN A 144 -1.88 -2.95 2.18
C GLN A 144 -0.37 -3.07 2.35
N THR A 145 0.24 -2.03 2.90
CA THR A 145 1.62 -2.05 3.38
C THR A 145 1.78 -2.98 4.59
N LEU A 146 3.01 -3.24 5.03
CA LEU A 146 3.27 -4.08 6.21
C LEU A 146 2.63 -3.50 7.47
N GLU A 147 2.53 -2.18 7.54
CA GLU A 147 1.91 -1.38 8.59
C GLU A 147 0.37 -1.44 8.54
N GLY A 148 -0.22 -1.96 7.47
CA GLY A 148 -1.68 -2.04 7.27
C GLY A 148 -2.29 -0.83 6.57
N THR A 149 -1.47 0.15 6.15
CA THR A 149 -1.94 1.30 5.37
C THR A 149 -2.08 0.93 3.88
N GLY A 150 -3.22 1.22 3.26
CA GLY A 150 -3.50 1.01 1.84
C GLY A 150 -4.75 1.78 1.39
N PRO A 151 -5.28 1.54 0.17
CA PRO A 151 -6.53 2.16 -0.27
C PRO A 151 -7.68 1.90 0.73
N GLY A 152 -8.44 2.93 1.05
CA GLY A 152 -9.51 2.92 2.04
C GLY A 152 -9.07 3.19 3.49
N THR A 153 -7.77 3.14 3.82
CA THR A 153 -7.28 3.50 5.15
C THR A 153 -7.51 5.00 5.42
N LEU A 154 -8.01 5.35 6.61
CA LEU A 154 -8.19 6.76 6.98
C LEU A 154 -6.84 7.46 7.11
N LEU A 155 -6.75 8.75 6.72
CA LEU A 155 -5.53 9.52 6.90
C LEU A 155 -5.13 9.62 8.37
N SER A 156 -6.10 9.69 9.29
CA SER A 156 -5.84 9.68 10.73
C SER A 156 -5.17 8.40 11.22
N GLU A 157 -5.47 7.25 10.60
CA GLU A 157 -4.81 5.98 10.87
C GLU A 157 -3.41 5.95 10.28
N ALA A 158 -3.26 6.32 9.00
CA ALA A 158 -1.97 6.37 8.33
C ALA A 158 -0.97 7.35 9.01
N VAL A 159 -1.46 8.44 9.62
CA VAL A 159 -0.65 9.37 10.42
C VAL A 159 -0.03 8.69 11.65
N ARG A 160 -0.69 7.69 12.24
CA ARG A 160 -0.12 6.93 13.36
C ARG A 160 1.09 6.13 12.92
N ASP A 161 1.02 5.53 11.73
CA ASP A 161 2.06 4.65 11.18
C ASP A 161 3.22 5.46 10.58
N TYR A 162 2.93 6.46 9.75
CA TYR A 162 3.93 7.21 8.99
C TYR A 162 4.20 8.63 9.50
N GLY A 163 3.51 9.09 10.55
CA GLY A 163 3.71 10.42 11.12
C GLY A 163 2.93 11.51 10.40
N LYS A 164 3.30 12.78 10.65
CA LYS A 164 2.55 13.95 10.14
C LYS A 164 2.33 13.86 8.63
N ALA A 165 1.12 14.17 8.20
CA ALA A 165 0.72 14.26 6.80
C ALA A 165 0.84 15.71 6.31
N LEU A 166 1.27 15.87 5.07
CA LEU A 166 1.19 17.11 4.30
C LEU A 166 0.48 16.79 2.99
N LEU A 167 -0.71 17.34 2.79
CA LEU A 167 -1.45 17.19 1.56
C LEU A 167 -1.04 18.27 0.58
N SER A 168 -1.07 17.93 -0.70
CA SER A 168 -0.75 18.87 -1.77
C SER A 168 -1.57 18.59 -3.02
N VAL A 169 -2.06 19.65 -3.65
CA VAL A 169 -2.76 19.59 -4.94
C VAL A 169 -2.09 20.56 -5.90
N ASN A 170 -1.87 20.10 -7.14
CA ASN A 170 -1.38 20.94 -8.22
C ASN A 170 -2.48 21.14 -9.28
N PHE A 171 -2.94 22.38 -9.44
CA PHE A 171 -4.05 22.71 -10.36
C PHE A 171 -3.63 22.81 -11.82
N GLU A 172 -2.34 22.97 -12.11
CA GLU A 172 -1.80 22.97 -13.47
C GLU A 172 -1.64 21.56 -14.04
N ASN A 173 -1.63 20.53 -13.17
CA ASN A 173 -1.37 19.16 -13.57
C ASN A 173 -2.42 18.17 -13.04
N GLU A 174 -3.53 18.03 -13.79
CA GLU A 174 -4.63 17.08 -13.57
C GLU A 174 -5.35 17.19 -12.20
N SER A 175 -5.05 18.23 -11.39
CA SER A 175 -5.66 18.49 -10.07
C SER A 175 -5.65 17.27 -9.14
N ARG A 176 -4.59 16.46 -9.19
CA ARG A 176 -4.44 15.29 -8.30
C ARG A 176 -3.94 15.73 -6.94
N GLU A 177 -4.64 15.32 -5.89
CA GLU A 177 -4.17 15.47 -4.53
C GLU A 177 -3.32 14.28 -4.09
N PHE A 178 -2.18 14.60 -3.50
CA PHE A 178 -1.22 13.66 -2.91
C PHE A 178 -1.08 13.94 -1.41
N VAL A 179 -0.71 12.91 -0.66
CA VAL A 179 -0.31 13.03 0.73
C VAL A 179 1.12 12.56 0.91
N GLN A 180 1.93 13.40 1.55
CA GLN A 180 3.28 13.07 1.98
C GLN A 180 3.31 12.86 3.48
N PHE A 181 3.85 11.73 3.94
CA PHE A 181 4.05 11.47 5.36
C PHE A 181 5.51 11.65 5.78
N ALA A 182 5.72 12.05 7.04
CA ALA A 182 7.06 12.30 7.60
C ALA A 182 8.01 11.08 7.52
N ARG A 183 7.46 9.86 7.65
CA ARG A 183 8.19 8.58 7.54
C ARG A 183 7.75 7.77 6.32
N GLN A 184 7.32 8.43 5.25
CA GLN A 184 6.90 7.77 4.02
C GLN A 184 8.04 6.90 3.44
N PRO A 185 7.80 5.61 3.16
CA PRO A 185 8.79 4.76 2.50
C PRO A 185 9.19 5.32 1.14
N SER A 186 10.48 5.22 0.81
CA SER A 186 10.97 5.58 -0.51
C SER A 186 10.30 4.69 -1.57
N GLY A 187 9.97 5.24 -2.74
CA GLY A 187 9.28 4.51 -3.82
C GLY A 187 7.76 4.43 -3.68
N LEU A 188 7.18 4.77 -2.52
CA LEU A 188 5.74 4.90 -2.36
C LEU A 188 5.29 6.35 -2.55
N THR A 189 4.15 6.52 -3.18
CA THR A 189 3.39 7.78 -3.27
C THR A 189 1.93 7.48 -2.95
N PHE A 190 1.32 8.30 -2.10
CA PHE A 190 -0.06 8.13 -1.66
C PHE A 190 -0.95 9.23 -2.24
N ARG A 191 -2.14 8.84 -2.70
CA ARG A 191 -3.20 9.77 -3.06
C ARG A 191 -4.29 9.76 -2.01
N ALA A 192 -4.89 10.91 -1.79
CA ALA A 192 -5.96 11.08 -0.83
C ALA A 192 -7.29 11.34 -1.54
N GLU A 193 -8.39 11.06 -0.85
CA GLU A 193 -9.74 11.46 -1.21
C GLU A 193 -10.57 11.74 0.03
N ALA A 194 -11.72 12.40 -0.14
CA ALA A 194 -12.76 12.50 0.87
C ALA A 194 -14.13 12.38 0.20
N LEU A 195 -15.04 11.60 0.80
CA LEU A 195 -16.34 11.26 0.20
C LEU A 195 -17.24 12.47 -0.08
N THR A 196 -17.07 13.55 0.69
CA THR A 196 -17.97 14.71 0.70
C THR A 196 -17.30 16.00 0.25
N HIS A 197 -16.05 15.94 -0.18
CA HIS A 197 -15.25 17.12 -0.52
C HIS A 197 -14.49 16.86 -1.82
N SER A 198 -14.19 17.92 -2.57
CA SER A 198 -13.37 17.81 -3.79
C SER A 198 -11.95 17.33 -3.50
N PHE A 199 -11.45 17.61 -2.29
CA PHE A 199 -10.13 17.23 -1.80
C PHE A 199 -10.24 16.74 -0.35
N ALA A 200 -9.33 15.85 0.03
CA ALA A 200 -9.12 15.40 1.40
C ALA A 200 -8.56 16.51 2.30
N GLY A 201 -7.72 17.37 1.75
CA GLY A 201 -7.10 18.48 2.48
C GLY A 201 -8.10 19.60 2.76
N ASP A 202 -8.07 20.11 3.99
CA ASP A 202 -8.71 21.37 4.30
C ASP A 202 -7.74 22.50 3.93
N TYR A 203 -7.88 23.01 2.71
CA TYR A 203 -7.08 24.13 2.22
C TYR A 203 -7.58 25.48 2.73
N SER A 204 -8.70 25.53 3.47
CA SER A 204 -9.28 26.79 3.97
C SER A 204 -8.55 27.35 5.21
N VAL A 205 -7.76 26.51 5.89
CA VAL A 205 -7.06 26.84 7.14
C VAL A 205 -5.92 27.86 6.97
N PRO A 206 -5.54 28.60 8.03
CA PRO A 206 -4.44 29.58 7.99
C PRO A 206 -3.08 28.99 7.63
N ASP A 207 -2.81 27.74 8.02
CA ASP A 207 -1.52 27.07 7.81
C ASP A 207 -1.37 26.47 6.40
N ALA A 208 -2.38 26.65 5.54
CA ALA A 208 -2.30 26.22 4.16
C ALA A 208 -1.44 27.19 3.34
N THR A 209 -0.49 26.65 2.57
CA THR A 209 0.21 27.43 1.54
C THR A 209 -0.65 27.45 0.28
N ARG A 210 -0.88 28.63 -0.29
CA ARG A 210 -1.67 28.80 -1.51
C ARG A 210 -0.91 29.63 -2.54
N ASN A 211 -0.79 29.11 -3.75
CA ASN A 211 -0.38 29.86 -4.93
C ASN A 211 -1.12 29.31 -6.15
N ASP A 212 -0.97 29.94 -7.31
CA ASP A 212 -1.78 29.62 -8.49
C ASP A 212 -1.58 28.17 -8.99
N SER A 213 -0.45 27.54 -8.66
CA SER A 213 -0.05 26.24 -9.21
C SER A 213 -0.11 25.11 -8.18
N LEU A 214 0.41 25.33 -6.96
CA LEU A 214 0.58 24.32 -5.92
C LEU A 214 0.03 24.81 -4.57
N ASN A 215 -0.98 24.11 -4.07
CA ASN A 215 -1.51 24.32 -2.72
C ASN A 215 -1.08 23.19 -1.80
N GLN A 216 -0.79 23.51 -0.54
CA GLN A 216 -0.39 22.53 0.48
C GLN A 216 -1.08 22.80 1.81
N THR A 217 -1.44 21.76 2.57
CA THR A 217 -2.06 21.88 3.90
C THR A 217 -1.72 20.68 4.80
N PRO A 218 -1.46 20.89 6.10
CA PRO A 218 -1.35 19.80 7.07
C PRO A 218 -2.72 19.35 7.59
N ALA A 219 -3.80 20.08 7.31
CA ALA A 219 -5.15 19.79 7.78
C ALA A 219 -5.93 18.95 6.75
N PHE A 220 -6.73 18.01 7.21
CA PHE A 220 -7.57 17.16 6.37
C PHE A 220 -8.89 16.84 7.07
N PHE A 221 -9.93 16.55 6.27
CA PHE A 221 -11.25 16.20 6.79
C PHE A 221 -11.24 14.85 7.52
N GLU A 222 -12.13 14.68 8.49
CA GLU A 222 -12.19 13.46 9.32
C GLU A 222 -12.43 12.19 8.49
N ASN A 223 -13.18 12.31 7.39
CA ASN A 223 -13.47 11.21 6.46
C ASN A 223 -12.44 11.09 5.31
N ALA A 224 -11.29 11.77 5.42
CA ALA A 224 -10.24 11.64 4.43
C ALA A 224 -9.56 10.26 4.51
N SER A 225 -9.39 9.62 3.35
CA SER A 225 -8.76 8.30 3.22
C SER A 225 -7.72 8.27 2.10
N ILE A 226 -6.88 7.25 2.13
CA ILE A 226 -6.00 6.90 1.01
C ILE A 226 -6.88 6.37 -0.12
N SER A 227 -6.85 7.01 -1.29
CA SER A 227 -7.58 6.56 -2.47
C SER A 227 -6.77 5.60 -3.32
N GLN A 228 -5.47 5.86 -3.45
CA GLN A 228 -4.56 5.07 -4.27
C GLN A 228 -3.16 5.03 -3.66
N VAL A 229 -2.45 3.94 -3.93
CA VAL A 229 -1.01 3.82 -3.65
C VAL A 229 -0.27 3.56 -4.95
N TRP A 230 0.77 4.35 -5.17
CA TRP A 230 1.63 4.31 -6.35
C TRP A 230 3.00 3.80 -5.89
N VAL A 231 3.49 2.77 -6.56
CA VAL A 231 4.82 2.21 -6.35
C VAL A 231 5.65 2.51 -7.58
N GLN A 232 6.77 3.20 -7.40
CA GLN A 232 7.64 3.62 -8.48
C GLN A 232 9.10 3.38 -8.17
N LYS A 233 9.88 3.06 -9.20
CA LYS A 233 11.33 2.98 -9.09
C LYS A 233 11.90 4.39 -8.96
N ARG A 234 12.59 4.68 -7.84
CA ARG A 234 13.34 5.94 -7.66
C ARG A 234 14.78 5.80 -8.17
#